data_AF-A0A970WI77-F1
#
_entry.id   AF-A0A970WI77-F1
#
_cell.length_a   1.000
_cell.length_b   1.000
_cell.length_c   1.000
_cell.angle_alpha   90.00
_cell.angle_beta   90.00
_cell.angle_gamma   90.00
#
_symmetry.space_group_name_H-M   'P 1'
#
loop_
_entity.id
_entity.type
_entity.pdbx_description
1 polymer ?
#
loop_
_entity_poly.entity_id
_entity_poly.type
_entity_poly.pdbx_seq_one_letter_code
_entity_poly.pdbx_strand_id
1 'polypeptide(L)'
;MTRLQHSDAVGPLQEVFRPVLTALGRVVNQVSLNRTDDGELYELQVLLETLPLSTDQFGLACVRLQNAQRYLASQEQGAARWELNTLRQQLCVHLGAEGVPRPRRPVSGNR
;
A
#
# COMPACT_ATOMS: atom_id res chain seq x y z
N MET A 1 -2.86 31.92 27.55
CA MET A 1 -1.72 30.99 27.37
C MET A 1 -2.01 30.12 26.16
N THR A 2 -1.40 30.46 25.03
CA THR A 2 -1.76 29.93 23.70
C THR A 2 -0.94 28.69 23.38
N ARG A 3 -1.68 27.67 22.92
CA ARG A 3 -1.31 26.33 22.47
C ARG A 3 -0.17 26.37 21.43
N LEU A 4 0.96 25.71 21.73
CA LEU A 4 1.91 25.28 20.70
C LEU A 4 1.48 23.88 20.26
N GLN A 5 0.66 23.83 19.21
CA GLN A 5 0.38 22.60 18.49
C GLN A 5 1.70 22.12 17.88
N HIS A 6 2.16 20.94 18.31
CA HIS A 6 3.17 20.19 17.57
C HIS A 6 2.60 19.91 16.19
N SER A 7 3.10 20.65 15.20
CA SER A 7 2.87 20.31 13.81
C SER A 7 3.72 19.08 13.54
N ASP A 8 3.09 17.90 13.60
CA ASP A 8 3.69 16.67 13.13
C ASP A 8 4.12 16.90 11.67
N ALA A 9 5.43 17.05 11.47
CA ALA A 9 5.98 17.17 10.13
C ALA A 9 5.69 15.85 9.41
N VAL A 10 4.71 15.87 8.52
CA VAL A 10 4.46 14.80 7.56
C VAL A 10 5.74 14.64 6.77
N GLY A 11 6.49 13.55 7.03
CA GLY A 11 7.80 13.37 6.42
C GLY A 11 7.71 13.30 4.89
N PRO A 12 8.76 13.66 4.14
CA PRO A 12 8.76 13.67 2.67
C PRO A 12 8.30 12.35 2.05
N LEU A 13 8.60 11.21 2.70
CA LEU A 13 8.15 9.89 2.26
C LEU A 13 6.64 9.69 2.40
N GLN A 14 6.02 10.24 3.45
CA GLN A 14 4.56 10.18 3.58
C GLN A 14 3.88 10.97 2.46
N GLU A 15 4.48 12.06 1.99
CA GLU A 15 3.96 12.86 0.87
C GLU A 15 3.99 12.08 -0.46
N VAL A 16 5.02 11.26 -0.71
CA VAL A 16 5.13 10.44 -1.93
C VAL A 16 4.10 9.30 -1.95
N PHE A 17 3.81 8.70 -0.80
CA PHE A 17 2.84 7.59 -0.72
C PHE A 17 1.38 8.06 -0.69
N ARG A 18 1.11 9.30 -0.27
CA ARG A 18 -0.26 9.80 -0.09
C ARG A 18 -1.11 9.73 -1.36
N PRO A 19 -0.62 10.13 -2.56
CA PRO A 19 -1.40 10.01 -3.79
C PRO A 19 -1.78 8.56 -4.10
N VAL A 20 -0.84 7.63 -3.92
CA VAL A 20 -1.05 6.20 -4.20
C VAL A 20 -2.04 5.58 -3.22
N LEU A 21 -1.90 5.87 -1.92
CA LEU A 21 -2.85 5.42 -0.90
C LEU A 21 -4.25 6.01 -1.10
N THR A 22 -4.35 7.24 -1.59
CA THR A 22 -5.62 7.89 -1.93
C THR A 22 -6.27 7.22 -3.14
N ALA A 23 -5.52 7.01 -4.22
CA ALA A 23 -6.00 6.30 -5.41
C ALA A 23 -6.46 4.88 -5.05
N LEU A 24 -5.64 4.13 -4.31
CA LEU A 24 -5.97 2.79 -3.84
C LEU A 24 -7.25 2.77 -2.98
N GLY A 25 -7.43 3.75 -2.09
CA GLY A 25 -8.65 3.89 -1.30
C GLY A 25 -9.89 4.14 -2.16
N ARG A 26 -9.76 4.94 -3.24
CA ARG A 26 -10.83 5.15 -4.22
C ARG A 26 -11.18 3.84 -4.93
N VAL A 27 -10.20 3.11 -5.45
CA VAL A 27 -10.43 1.83 -6.14
C VAL A 27 -11.11 0.81 -5.22
N VAL A 28 -10.65 0.67 -3.97
CA VAL A 28 -11.29 -0.21 -2.96
C VAL A 28 -12.76 0.14 -2.76
N ASN A 29 -13.10 1.43 -2.70
CA ASN A 29 -14.47 1.88 -2.56
C ASN A 29 -15.29 1.55 -3.82
N GLN A 30 -14.73 1.75 -5.01
CA GLN A 30 -15.39 1.42 -6.27
C GLN A 30 -15.65 -0.09 -6.42
N VAL A 31 -14.70 -0.93 -5.99
CA VAL A 31 -14.88 -2.39 -6.01
C VAL A 31 -16.02 -2.78 -5.08
N SER A 32 -16.12 -2.12 -3.92
CA SER A 32 -17.21 -2.34 -2.96
C SER A 32 -18.58 -1.92 -3.49
N LEU A 33 -18.61 -0.97 -4.43
CA LEU A 33 -19.82 -0.48 -5.09
C LEU A 33 -20.10 -1.18 -6.43
N ASN A 34 -19.25 -2.13 -6.85
CA ASN A 34 -19.28 -2.79 -8.15
C ASN A 34 -19.25 -1.79 -9.32
N ARG A 35 -18.39 -0.77 -9.22
CA ARG A 35 -18.23 0.32 -10.20
C ARG A 35 -16.84 0.41 -10.82
N THR A 36 -15.96 -0.54 -10.50
CA THR A 36 -14.57 -0.51 -10.96
C THR A 36 -14.46 -0.96 -12.41
N ASP A 37 -13.61 -0.28 -13.18
CA ASP A 37 -13.18 -0.71 -14.50
C ASP A 37 -11.72 -1.18 -14.48
N ASP A 38 -11.28 -1.84 -15.56
CA ASP A 38 -9.90 -2.31 -15.71
C ASP A 38 -8.87 -1.16 -15.79
N GLY A 39 -9.31 0.05 -16.17
CA GLY A 39 -8.46 1.23 -16.30
C GLY A 39 -7.94 1.70 -14.95
N GLU A 40 -8.77 1.67 -13.91
CA GLU A 40 -8.36 2.11 -12.56
C GLU A 40 -7.26 1.24 -11.96
N LEU A 41 -7.27 -0.06 -12.24
CA LEU A 41 -6.22 -0.98 -11.77
C LEU A 41 -4.91 -0.74 -12.52
N TYR A 42 -4.97 -0.41 -13.80
CA TYR A 42 -3.79 -0.05 -14.58
C TYR A 42 -3.17 1.27 -14.10
N GLU A 43 -3.99 2.31 -13.88
CA GLU A 43 -3.52 3.57 -13.30
C GLU A 43 -2.86 3.37 -11.94
N LEU A 44 -3.43 2.50 -11.11
CA LEU A 44 -2.87 2.15 -9.81
C LEU A 44 -1.50 1.45 -9.93
N GLN A 45 -1.30 0.60 -10.94
CA GLN A 45 0.01 0.01 -11.21
C GLN A 45 1.06 1.06 -11.55
N VAL A 46 0.73 2.00 -12.46
CA VAL A 46 1.62 3.10 -12.84
C VAL A 46 1.99 3.95 -11.62
N LEU A 47 1.04 4.21 -10.73
CA LEU A 47 1.31 4.94 -9.49
C LEU A 47 2.26 4.18 -8.56
N LEU A 48 2.17 2.85 -8.46
CA LEU A 48 3.08 2.04 -7.64
C LEU A 48 4.52 2.09 -8.15
N GLU A 49 4.74 2.22 -9.46
CA GLU A 49 6.07 2.33 -10.07
C GLU A 49 6.82 3.60 -9.62
N THR A 50 6.09 4.62 -9.14
CA THR A 50 6.68 5.87 -8.64
C THR A 50 7.11 5.79 -7.17
N LEU A 51 6.74 4.72 -6.45
CA LEU A 51 7.05 4.59 -5.04
C LEU A 51 8.48 4.05 -4.83
N PRO A 52 9.17 4.49 -3.77
CA PRO A 52 10.51 3.99 -3.41
C PRO A 52 10.41 2.60 -2.73
N LEU A 53 9.81 1.63 -3.41
CA LEU A 53 9.68 0.26 -2.94
C LEU A 53 10.94 -0.55 -3.28
N SER A 54 11.29 -1.54 -2.44
CA SER A 54 12.26 -2.56 -2.86
C SER A 54 11.69 -3.40 -4.00
N THR A 55 12.55 -4.07 -4.78
CA THR A 55 12.13 -4.99 -5.85
C THR A 55 11.11 -6.02 -5.38
N ASP A 56 11.33 -6.61 -4.20
CA ASP A 56 10.42 -7.60 -3.62
C ASP A 56 9.06 -6.98 -3.23
N GLN A 57 9.07 -5.77 -2.68
CA GLN A 57 7.85 -5.06 -2.28
C GLN A 57 7.02 -4.66 -3.50
N PHE A 58 7.68 -4.15 -4.55
CA PHE A 58 7.05 -3.82 -5.82
C PHE A 58 6.51 -5.07 -6.51
N GLY A 59 7.29 -6.15 -6.58
CA GLY A 59 6.86 -7.44 -7.12
C GLY A 59 5.62 -7.98 -6.40
N LEU A 60 5.60 -7.95 -5.07
CA LEU A 60 4.43 -8.35 -4.29
C LEU A 60 3.23 -7.44 -4.56
N ALA A 61 3.43 -6.12 -4.71
CA ALA A 61 2.36 -5.20 -5.03
C ALA A 61 1.72 -5.50 -6.40
N CYS A 62 2.54 -5.80 -7.42
CA CYS A 62 2.07 -6.23 -8.73
C CYS A 62 1.27 -7.53 -8.67
N VAL A 63 1.73 -8.53 -7.90
CA VAL A 63 0.99 -9.78 -7.70
C VAL A 63 -0.40 -9.53 -7.11
N ARG A 64 -0.51 -8.64 -6.11
CA ARG A 64 -1.79 -8.29 -5.50
C ARG A 64 -2.73 -7.59 -6.49
N LEU A 65 -2.22 -6.70 -7.33
CA LEU A 65 -3.02 -6.06 -8.37
C LEU A 65 -3.52 -7.06 -9.42
N GLN A 66 -2.65 -7.95 -9.89
CA GLN A 66 -3.02 -9.01 -10.84
C GLN A 66 -4.06 -9.96 -10.25
N ASN A 67 -3.93 -10.32 -8.97
CA ASN A 67 -4.95 -11.11 -8.27
C ASN A 67 -6.27 -10.36 -8.18
N ALA A 68 -6.25 -9.08 -7.80
CA ALA A 68 -7.45 -8.26 -7.74
C ALA A 68 -8.16 -8.19 -9.11
N GLN A 69 -7.41 -7.96 -10.19
CA GLN A 69 -7.93 -7.96 -11.56
C GLN A 69 -8.59 -9.29 -11.93
N ARG A 70 -7.90 -10.41 -11.66
CA ARG A 70 -8.44 -11.75 -11.91
C ARG A 70 -9.72 -12.01 -11.12
N TYR A 71 -9.77 -11.61 -9.86
CA TYR A 71 -10.96 -11.77 -9.04
C TYR A 71 -12.13 -10.90 -9.53
N LEU A 72 -11.88 -9.68 -10.01
CA LEU A 72 -12.92 -8.86 -10.64
C LEU A 72 -13.47 -9.51 -11.92
N ALA A 73 -12.58 -10.06 -12.76
CA ALA A 73 -12.98 -10.79 -13.96
C ALA A 73 -13.84 -12.03 -13.66
N SER A 74 -13.59 -12.69 -12.52
CA SER A 74 -14.37 -13.82 -12.01
C SER A 74 -15.62 -13.42 -11.21
N GLN A 75 -15.95 -12.13 -11.11
CA GLN A 75 -17.05 -11.62 -10.27
C GLN A 75 -16.90 -11.94 -8.76
N GLU A 76 -15.66 -12.05 -8.28
CA GLU A 76 -15.32 -12.28 -6.87
C GLU A 76 -14.90 -10.98 -6.18
N GLN A 77 -15.83 -10.01 -6.03
CA GLN A 77 -15.52 -8.67 -5.51
C GLN A 77 -14.93 -8.70 -4.10
N GLY A 78 -15.36 -9.66 -3.27
CA GLY A 78 -14.84 -9.84 -1.92
C GLY A 78 -13.35 -10.16 -1.90
N ALA A 79 -12.90 -11.05 -2.80
CA ALA A 79 -11.50 -11.43 -2.94
C ALA A 79 -10.66 -10.30 -3.54
N ALA A 80 -11.18 -9.62 -4.58
CA ALA A 80 -10.53 -8.43 -5.14
C ALA A 80 -10.32 -7.33 -4.09
N ARG A 81 -11.37 -7.03 -3.31
CA ARG A 81 -11.31 -6.05 -2.22
C ARG A 81 -10.30 -6.45 -1.15
N TRP A 82 -10.19 -7.74 -0.85
CA TRP A 82 -9.22 -8.25 0.13
C TRP A 82 -7.79 -8.01 -0.35
N GLU A 83 -7.47 -8.31 -1.61
CA GLU A 83 -6.13 -8.07 -2.17
C GLU A 83 -5.75 -6.58 -2.13
N LEU A 84 -6.66 -5.70 -2.56
CA LEU A 84 -6.43 -4.26 -2.55
C LEU A 84 -6.28 -3.69 -1.13
N ASN A 85 -7.04 -4.19 -0.16
CA ASN A 85 -6.85 -3.79 1.24
C ASN A 85 -5.52 -4.28 1.81
N THR A 86 -5.09 -5.48 1.42
CA THR A 86 -3.82 -6.03 1.89
C THR A 86 -2.64 -5.26 1.28
N LEU A 87 -2.74 -4.85 0.01
CA LEU A 87 -1.80 -3.92 -0.60
C LEU A 87 -1.76 -2.59 0.17
N ARG A 88 -2.92 -2.03 0.53
CA ARG A 88 -3.01 -0.78 1.31
C ARG A 88 -2.31 -0.91 2.66
N GLN A 89 -2.57 -2.01 3.38
CA GLN A 89 -1.92 -2.29 4.67
C GLN A 89 -0.40 -2.42 4.52
N GLN A 90 0.07 -3.13 3.49
CA GLN A 90 1.50 -3.27 3.19
C GLN A 90 2.17 -1.91 2.99
N LEU A 91 1.56 -1.00 2.22
CA LEU A 91 2.09 0.34 1.98
C LEU A 91 2.07 1.20 3.27
N CYS A 92 1.01 1.11 4.07
CA CYS A 92 0.96 1.80 5.36
C CYS A 92 2.02 1.29 6.36
N VAL A 93 2.27 -0.02 6.40
CA VAL A 93 3.33 -0.59 7.23
C VAL A 93 4.70 -0.11 6.77
N HIS A 94 4.94 0.00 5.47
CA HIS A 94 6.19 0.55 4.94
C HIS A 94 6.43 1.99 5.43
N LEU A 95 5.40 2.85 5.39
CA LEU A 95 5.48 4.21 5.93
C LEU A 95 5.74 4.26 7.46
N GLY A 96 5.22 3.29 8.22
CA GLY A 96 5.44 3.18 9.65
C GLY A 96 6.77 2.50 10.05
N ALA A 97 7.37 1.72 9.16
CA ALA A 97 8.59 0.94 9.41
C ALA A 97 9.88 1.77 9.28
N GLU A 98 9.82 2.94 8.65
CA GLU A 98 10.91 3.92 8.57
C GLU A 98 11.29 4.51 9.96
N GLY A 99 10.50 4.26 11.02
CA GLY A 99 10.71 4.82 12.36
C GLY A 99 11.16 3.86 13.46
N VAL A 100 11.36 2.56 13.19
CA VAL A 100 11.72 1.59 14.24
C VAL A 100 13.04 0.88 13.90
N PRO A 101 14.10 1.00 14.75
CA PRO A 101 15.32 0.25 14.55
C PRO A 101 15.00 -1.24 14.59
N ARG A 102 15.32 -1.96 13.52
CA ARG A 102 15.17 -3.42 13.47
C ARG A 102 15.94 -4.01 14.67
N PRO A 103 15.34 -4.89 15.48
CA PRO A 103 16.09 -5.59 16.51
C PRO A 103 17.22 -6.36 15.83
N ARG A 104 18.47 -6.06 16.20
CA ARG A 104 19.63 -6.81 15.73
C ARG A 104 19.41 -8.26 16.14
N ARG A 105 19.40 -9.18 15.17
CA ARG A 105 19.37 -10.62 15.46
C ARG A 105 20.47 -10.92 16.49
N PRO A 106 20.18 -11.66 17.57
CA PRO A 106 21.25 -12.19 18.39
C PRO A 106 22.13 -13.04 17.49
N VAL A 107 23.42 -12.72 17.43
CA VAL A 107 24.40 -13.63 16.86
C VAL A 107 24.33 -14.88 17.72
N SER A 108 23.82 -15.97 17.15
CA SER A 108 23.78 -17.26 17.82
C SER A 108 25.23 -17.66 18.07
N GLY A 109 25.70 -17.39 19.28
CA GLY A 109 27.02 -17.76 19.73
C GLY A 109 27.09 -19.28 19.84
N ASN A 110 27.99 -19.87 19.05
CA ASN A 110 28.44 -21.24 19.23
C ASN A 110 28.83 -21.49 20.69
N ARG A 111 28.20 -22.50 21.29
CA ARG A 111 28.85 -23.43 22.22
C ARG A 111 28.25 -24.82 22.04
#